data_AF-A0A918CBN7-F1
#
_entry.id   AF-A0A918CBN7-F1
#
_cell.length_a   1.000
_cell.length_b   1.000
_cell.length_c   1.000
_cell.angle_alpha   90.00
_cell.angle_beta   90.00
_cell.angle_gamma   90.00
#
_symmetry.space_group_name_H-M   'P 1'
#
loop_
_entity.id
_entity.type
_entity.pdbx_description
1 polymer ?
#
loop_
_entity_poly.entity_id
_entity_poly.type
_entity_poly.pdbx_seq_one_letter_code
_entity_poly.pdbx_strand_id
1 'polypeptide(L)' 'MRMKRPLPTQYLTPEDLVILLRLPSVETVYQWRRKGIGPRGFRVGRHLRFDPEDVRAWVESLMEGAA' A
#
# COMPACT_ATOMS: atom_id res chain seq x y z
N MET A 1 12.10 22.33 2.76
CA MET A 1 13.08 21.23 2.89
C MET A 1 12.33 19.91 2.72
N ARG A 2 12.52 19.16 1.62
CA ARG A 2 11.88 17.83 1.48
C ARG A 2 12.62 16.88 2.41
N MET A 3 12.06 16.59 3.58
CA MET A 3 12.56 15.55 4.48
C MET A 3 12.60 14.25 3.67
N LYS A 4 13.79 13.74 3.34
CA LYS A 4 13.92 12.44 2.69
C LYS A 4 13.62 11.39 3.75
N ARG A 5 12.46 10.74 3.64
CA ARG A 5 12.11 9.63 4.52
C ARG A 5 13.15 8.51 4.29
N PRO A 6 13.71 7.89 5.34
CA PRO A 6 14.62 6.77 5.17
C PRO A 6 13.91 5.62 4.45
N LEU A 7 14.66 4.80 3.71
CA LEU A 7 14.09 3.60 3.12
C LEU A 7 13.71 2.62 4.24
N PRO A 8 12.53 1.98 4.17
CA PRO A 8 12.14 0.97 5.14
C PRO A 8 13.04 -0.26 5.02
N THR A 9 13.16 -1.01 6.12
CA THR A 9 13.88 -2.30 6.14
C THR A 9 13.28 -3.31 5.16
N GLN A 10 11.96 -3.25 4.93
CA GLN A 10 11.24 -4.12 4.01
C GLN A 10 10.06 -3.38 3.37
N TYR A 11 9.91 -3.55 2.05
CA TYR A 11 8.72 -3.14 1.31
C TYR A 11 7.68 -4.25 1.29
N LEU A 12 6.40 -3.88 1.36
CA LEU A 12 5.28 -4.81 1.28
C LEU A 12 4.97 -5.16 -0.17
N THR A 13 4.52 -6.38 -0.38
CA THR A 13 4.02 -6.90 -1.65
C THR A 13 2.48 -6.87 -1.68
N PRO A 14 1.85 -7.10 -2.85
CA PRO A 14 0.40 -7.31 -2.90
C PRO A 14 -0.06 -8.47 -2.01
N GLU A 15 0.76 -9.52 -1.86
CA GLU A 15 0.45 -10.67 -1.01
C GLU A 15 0.47 -10.29 0.47
N ASP A 16 1.46 -9.49 0.89
CA ASP A 16 1.52 -8.98 2.26
C ASP A 16 0.30 -8.12 2.60
N LEU A 17 -0.19 -7.30 1.64
CA LEU A 17 -1.40 -6.50 1.84
C LEU A 17 -2.65 -7.37 2.03
N VAL A 18 -2.75 -8.47 1.28
CA VAL A 18 -3.86 -9.42 1.42
C VAL A 18 -3.85 -10.07 2.79
N ILE A 19 -2.68 -10.48 3.27
CA ILE A 19 -2.51 -11.08 4.60
C ILE A 19 -2.83 -10.04 5.68
N LEU A 20 -2.25 -8.84 5.58
CA LEU A 20 -2.37 -7.76 6.55
C LEU A 20 -3.82 -7.29 6.72
N LEU A 21 -4.53 -7.09 5.61
CA LEU A 21 -5.89 -6.54 5.60
C LEU A 21 -6.96 -7.64 5.50
N ARG A 22 -6.57 -8.92 5.59
CA ARG A 22 -7.46 -10.09 5.47
C ARG A 22 -8.35 -10.03 4.22
N LEU A 23 -7.77 -9.63 3.09
CA LEU A 23 -8.48 -9.56 1.81
C LEU A 23 -8.69 -10.96 1.22
N PRO A 24 -9.69 -11.14 0.35
CA PRO A 24 -9.95 -12.43 -0.29
C PRO A 24 -8.91 -12.81 -1.35
N SER A 25 -8.24 -11.85 -2.01
CA SER A 25 -7.26 -12.13 -3.06
C SER A 25 -6.36 -10.93 -3.37
N VAL A 26 -5.17 -11.20 -3.92
CA VAL A 26 -4.27 -10.19 -4.50
C VAL A 26 -4.92 -9.43 -5.65
N GLU A 27 -5.93 -10.02 -6.29
CA GLU A 27 -6.67 -9.37 -7.35
C GLU A 27 -7.38 -8.10 -6.86
N THR A 28 -7.85 -8.08 -5.61
CA THR A 28 -8.40 -6.88 -4.96
C THR A 28 -7.39 -5.74 -4.93
N VAL A 29 -6.12 -6.04 -4.63
CA VAL A 29 -5.03 -5.05 -4.61
C VAL A 29 -4.72 -4.53 -6.02
N TYR A 30 -4.77 -5.40 -7.04
CA TYR A 30 -4.62 -4.96 -8.43
C TYR A 30 -5.81 -4.11 -8.91
N GLN A 31 -7.02 -4.45 -8.48
CA GLN A 31 -8.22 -3.65 -8.75
C GLN A 31 -8.13 -2.26 -8.14
N TRP A 32 -7.61 -2.15 -6.90
CA TRP A 32 -7.34 -0.86 -6.28
C TRP A 32 -6.43 -0.01 -7.16
N ARG A 33 -5.32 -0.59 -7.63
CA ARG A 33 -4.40 0.11 -8.51
C ARG A 33 -5.04 0.56 -9.83
N ARG A 34 -5.90 -0.25 -10.44
CA ARG A 34 -6.63 0.10 -11.66
C ARG A 34 -7.61 1.25 -11.44
N LYS A 35 -8.28 1.26 -10.29
CA LYS A 35 -9.25 2.28 -9.90
C LYS A 35 -8.61 3.54 -9.33
N GLY A 36 -7.28 3.58 -9.17
CA GLY A 36 -6.57 4.70 -8.55
C GLY A 36 -6.85 4.85 -7.06
N ILE A 37 -7.37 3.80 -6.42
CA ILE A 37 -7.59 3.74 -4.97
C ILE A 37 -6.50 2.88 -4.33
N GLY A 38 -6.31 2.99 -3.02
CA GLY A 38 -5.34 2.17 -2.29
C GLY A 38 -4.08 2.92 -1.86
N PRO A 39 -3.18 2.19 -1.17
CA PRO A 39 -1.95 2.77 -0.67
C PRO A 39 -0.97 3.05 -1.82
N ARG A 40 -0.05 3.99 -1.57
CA ARG A 40 0.93 4.38 -2.59
C ARG A 40 1.90 3.22 -2.87
N GLY A 41 1.73 2.61 -4.04
CA GLY A 41 2.63 1.59 -4.57
C GLY A 41 3.52 2.12 -5.70
N PHE A 42 4.73 1.58 -5.79
CA PHE A 42 5.68 1.82 -6.89
C PHE A 42 6.11 0.50 -7.55
N ARG A 43 6.54 0.59 -8.82
CA ARG A 43 6.95 -0.57 -9.60
C ARG A 43 8.46 -0.78 -9.49
N VAL A 44 8.86 -2.01 -9.20
CA VAL A 44 10.23 -2.51 -9.30
C VAL A 44 10.22 -3.57 -10.40
N GLY A 45 10.46 -3.13 -11.64
CA GLY A 45 10.27 -3.95 -12.84
C GLY A 45 8.81 -4.41 -13.00
N ARG A 46 8.58 -5.73 -12.94
CA ARG A 46 7.23 -6.34 -12.96
C ARG A 46 6.56 -6.43 -11.59
N HIS A 47 7.31 -6.18 -10.51
CA HIS A 47 6.82 -6.36 -9.15
C HIS A 47 6.29 -5.05 -8.58
N LEU A 48 5.11 -5.10 -7.96
CA LEU A 48 4.55 -3.99 -7.21
C LEU A 48 5.07 -4.04 -5.76
N ARG A 49 5.48 -2.89 -5.25
CA ARG A 49 5.95 -2.72 -3.88
C ARG A 49 5.27 -1.53 -3.24
N PHE A 50 5.01 -1.65 -1.94
CA PHE A 50 4.35 -0.64 -1.13
C PHE A 50 5.24 -0.30 0.05
N ASP A 51 5.32 0.99 0.36
CA ASP A 51 5.99 1.43 1.58
C ASP A 51 5.09 1.17 2.79
N PRO A 52 5.57 0.52 3.86
CA PRO A 52 4.78 0.27 5.07
C PRO A 52 4.18 1.55 5.68
N GLU A 53 4.90 2.68 5.62
CA GLU A 53 4.40 3.95 6.14
C GLU A 53 3.30 4.54 5.26
N ASP A 54 3.42 4.43 3.93
CA ASP A 54 2.34 4.85 3.01
C ASP A 54 1.09 3.97 3.16
N VAL A 55 1.27 2.66 3.42
CA VAL A 55 0.16 1.75 3.70
C VAL A 55 -0.53 2.13 5.01
N ARG A 56 0.23 2.40 6.07
CA ARG A 56 -0.31 2.87 7.35
C ARG A 56 -1.10 4.17 7.17
N ALA A 57 -0.50 5.19 6.56
CA ALA A 57 -1.13 6.48 6.34
C ALA A 57 -2.42 6.37 5.51
N TRP A 58 -2.45 5.46 4.53
CA TRP A 58 -3.65 5.18 3.76
C TRP A 58 -4.75 4.53 4.61
N VAL A 59 -4.41 3.53 5.43
CA VAL A 59 -5.38 2.91 6.36
C VAL A 59 -5.91 3.94 7.36
N GLU A 60 -5.05 4.77 7.94
CA GLU A 60 -5.45 5.87 8.82
C GLU A 60 -6.41 6.82 8.12
N SER A 61 -6.11 7.21 6.88
CA SER A 61 -7.01 8.05 6.08
C SER A 61 -8.38 7.40 5.83
N LEU A 62 -8.48 6.07 5.72
CA LEU A 62 -9.77 5.38 5.60
C LEU A 62 -10.55 5.40 6.92
N MET A 63 -9.85 5.31 8.05
CA MET A 63 -10.47 5.36 9.38
C MET A 63 -10.93 6.77 9.74
N GLU A 64 -10.16 7.79 9.38
CA GLU A 64 -10.50 9.21 9.58
C GLU A 64 -11.64 9.66 8.65
N GLY A 65 -11.70 9.13 7.42
CA GLY A 65 -12.81 9.38 6.49
C GLY A 65 -14.12 8.66 6.85
N ALA A 66 -14.11 7.84 7.90
CA ALA A 66 -15.28 7.16 8.45
C ALA A 66 -15.90 7.90 9.65
N ALA A 67 -15.41 9.11 9.98
CA ALA A 67 -15.95 10.01 11.01
C ALA A 67 -16.98 10.99 10.46
#